data_AF-A0AB34Q719-F1
#
_entry.id   AF-A0AB34Q719-F1
#
_cell.length_a   1.000
_cell.length_b   1.000
_cell.length_c   1.000
_cell.angle_alpha   90.00
_cell.angle_beta   90.00
_cell.angle_gamma   90.00
#
_symmetry.space_group_name_H-M   'P 1'
#
loop_
_entity.id
_entity.type
_entity.pdbx_description
1 polymer ?
#
loop_
_entity_poly.entity_id
_entity_poly.type
_entity_poly.pdbx_seq_one_letter_code
_entity_poly.pdbx_strand_id
1 'polypeptide(L)'
;MAMCVALQADGTLVPTGQSVGECSGYVLVTGSEYSVYALVQEAFAMPSKEDAVAWSTGCCGLVIVWFVLGRLAGSVAGMFNDR
;
A
#
# COMPACT_ATOMS: atom_id res chain seq x y z
N MET A 1 3.39 -5.90 23.12
CA MET A 1 4.41 -5.24 23.95
C MET A 1 5.72 -5.26 23.19
N ALA A 2 6.07 -4.15 22.54
CA ALA A 2 7.33 -4.02 21.82
C ALA A 2 8.51 -3.82 22.79
N MET A 3 9.62 -4.49 22.54
CA MET A 3 10.83 -4.42 23.39
C MET A 3 12.07 -4.12 22.55
N CYS A 4 12.92 -3.24 23.06
CA CYS A 4 14.23 -2.95 22.46
C CYS A 4 15.22 -4.06 22.82
N VAL A 5 15.83 -4.65 21.80
CA VAL A 5 16.89 -5.67 21.94
C VAL A 5 18.14 -5.28 21.16
N ALA A 6 19.29 -5.59 21.72
CA ALA A 6 20.56 -5.52 21.01
C ALA A 6 20.92 -6.92 20.50
N LEU A 7 21.41 -6.98 19.26
CA LEU A 7 22.02 -8.20 18.72
C LEU A 7 23.46 -8.25 19.20
N GLN A 8 23.76 -9.23 20.03
CA GLN A 8 25.09 -9.46 20.56
C GLN A 8 25.91 -10.25 19.52
N ALA A 9 27.25 -10.18 19.59
CA ALA A 9 28.15 -10.80 18.60
C ALA A 9 28.06 -12.34 18.53
N ASP A 10 27.46 -12.96 19.55
CA ASP A 10 27.16 -14.40 19.62
C ASP A 10 25.82 -14.77 18.94
N GLY A 11 25.11 -13.78 18.37
CA GLY A 11 23.82 -13.96 17.71
C GLY A 11 22.62 -13.97 18.67
N THR A 12 22.83 -13.71 19.96
CA THR A 12 21.73 -13.62 20.93
C THR A 12 21.10 -12.23 20.94
N LEU A 13 19.79 -12.17 21.23
CA LEU A 13 19.04 -10.93 21.39
C LEU A 13 18.86 -10.65 22.88
N VAL A 14 19.46 -9.57 23.38
CA VAL A 14 19.39 -9.20 24.79
C VAL A 14 18.54 -7.95 24.96
N PRO A 15 17.54 -7.94 25.88
CA PRO A 15 16.74 -6.76 26.15
C PRO A 15 17.60 -5.64 26.74
N THR A 16 17.57 -4.45 26.13
CA THR A 16 18.39 -3.31 26.54
C THR A 16 17.70 -2.39 27.54
N GLY A 17 16.44 -2.65 27.88
CA GLY A 17 15.65 -1.86 28.84
C GLY A 17 15.29 -0.44 28.35
N GLN A 18 15.71 -0.06 27.15
CA GLN A 18 15.43 1.24 26.53
C GLN A 18 14.01 1.29 25.97
N SER A 19 13.45 2.50 25.89
CA SER A 19 12.16 2.73 25.24
C SER A 19 12.25 2.49 23.72
N VAL A 20 11.15 2.07 23.10
CA VAL A 20 11.10 1.74 21.66
C VAL A 20 11.48 2.94 20.78
N GLY A 21 11.18 4.17 21.21
CA GLY A 21 11.48 5.40 20.47
C GLY A 21 12.96 5.82 20.47
N GLU A 22 13.75 5.29 21.39
CA GLU A 22 15.19 5.62 21.55
C GLU A 22 16.10 4.40 21.34
N CYS A 23 15.52 3.32 20.79
CA CYS A 23 16.23 2.07 20.57
C CYS A 23 17.25 2.22 19.43
N SER A 24 18.55 2.11 19.74
CA SER A 24 19.62 2.07 18.72
C SER A 24 19.80 0.69 18.07
N GLY A 25 19.09 -0.32 18.58
CA GLY A 25 19.15 -1.71 18.14
C GLY A 25 17.91 -2.15 17.36
N TYR A 26 17.48 -3.38 17.59
CA TYR A 26 16.30 -3.96 16.96
C TYR A 26 15.10 -3.86 17.90
N VAL A 27 13.92 -3.61 17.33
CA VAL A 27 12.66 -3.63 18.09
C VAL A 27 11.96 -4.95 17.82
N LEU A 28 11.81 -5.77 18.85
CA LEU A 28 10.96 -6.95 18.79
C LEU A 28 9.52 -6.55 19.07
N VAL A 29 8.63 -6.92 18.16
CA VAL A 29 7.19 -6.62 18.22
C VAL A 29 6.44 -7.95 18.27
N THR A 30 5.35 -8.02 19.02
CA THR A 30 4.51 -9.23 19.04
C THR A 30 3.82 -9.39 17.68
N GLY A 31 3.62 -10.63 17.20
CA GLY A 31 3.07 -10.86 15.85
C GLY A 31 1.69 -10.20 15.62
N SER A 32 0.89 -10.02 16.67
CA SER A 32 -0.39 -9.30 16.63
C SER A 32 -0.24 -7.77 16.49
N GLU A 33 0.87 -7.19 16.93
CA GLU A 33 1.16 -5.77 16.78
C GLU A 33 1.86 -5.49 15.44
N TYR A 34 2.66 -6.44 14.94
CA TYR A 34 3.36 -6.33 13.66
C TYR A 34 2.40 -6.14 12.47
N SER A 35 1.25 -6.84 12.44
CA SER A 35 0.27 -6.71 11.35
C SER A 35 -0.29 -5.29 11.25
N VAL A 36 -0.51 -4.62 12.38
CA VAL A 36 -1.01 -3.24 12.41
C VAL A 36 0.11 -2.26 12.00
N TYR A 37 1.34 -2.46 12.49
CA TYR A 37 2.47 -1.61 12.10
C TYR A 37 2.80 -1.72 10.61
N ALA A 38 2.73 -2.91 10.03
CA ALA A 38 2.98 -3.12 8.60
C ALA A 38 1.94 -2.37 7.74
N LEU A 39 0.65 -2.50 8.08
CA LEU A 39 -0.43 -1.80 7.37
C LEU A 39 -0.31 -0.28 7.47
N VAL A 40 0.04 0.25 8.64
CA VAL A 40 0.23 1.69 8.82
C VAL A 40 1.46 2.19 8.07
N GLN A 41 2.58 1.46 8.11
CA GLN A 41 3.77 1.84 7.35
C GLN A 41 3.55 1.76 5.85
N GLU A 42 2.81 0.78 5.36
CA GLU A 42 2.44 0.66 3.95
C GLU A 42 1.50 1.80 3.52
N ALA A 43 0.55 2.18 4.37
CA ALA A 43 -0.37 3.30 4.08
C ALA A 43 0.33 4.67 4.02
N PHE A 44 1.40 4.87 4.81
CA PHE A 44 2.19 6.11 4.80
C PHE A 44 3.48 6.00 3.99
N ALA A 45 3.76 4.85 3.38
CA ALA A 45 4.90 4.69 2.50
C ALA A 45 4.70 5.59 1.27
N MET A 46 5.77 6.28 0.89
CA MET A 46 5.75 7.07 -0.34
C MET A 46 5.62 6.10 -1.52
N PRO A 47 4.59 6.24 -2.37
CA PRO A 47 4.37 5.32 -3.48
C PRO A 47 5.57 5.36 -4.44
N SER A 48 5.87 4.22 -5.05
CA SER A 48 6.89 4.18 -6.09
C SER A 48 6.42 4.97 -7.32
N LYS A 49 7.37 5.35 -8.19
CA LYS A 49 7.04 6.06 -9.44
C LYS A 49 6.07 5.25 -10.31
N GLU A 50 6.21 3.93 -10.29
CA GLU A 50 5.39 2.99 -11.05
C GLU A 50 3.96 2.98 -10.51
N ASP A 51 3.78 2.95 -9.18
CA ASP A 51 2.46 2.98 -8.55
C ASP A 51 1.72 4.29 -8.81
N ALA A 52 2.43 5.42 -8.78
CA ALA A 52 1.84 6.73 -9.07
C ALA A 52 1.32 6.82 -10.52
N VAL A 53 2.09 6.30 -11.48
CA VAL A 53 1.68 6.26 -12.90
C VAL A 53 0.52 5.29 -13.09
N ALA A 54 0.54 4.12 -12.46
CA ALA A 54 -0.54 3.14 -12.51
C ALA A 54 -1.85 3.71 -11.94
N TRP A 55 -1.80 4.43 -10.82
CA TRP A 55 -2.97 5.08 -10.23
C TRP A 55 -3.53 6.17 -11.15
N SER A 56 -2.67 7.05 -11.65
CA SER A 56 -3.11 8.14 -12.54
C SER A 56 -3.72 7.62 -13.84
N THR A 57 -3.05 6.66 -14.49
CA THR A 57 -3.53 6.07 -15.76
C THR A 57 -4.76 5.20 -15.55
N GLY A 58 -4.86 4.47 -14.43
CA GLY A 58 -6.03 3.67 -14.09
C GLY A 58 -7.30 4.52 -13.91
N CYS A 59 -7.20 5.61 -13.14
CA CYS A 59 -8.33 6.52 -12.92
C CYS A 59 -8.82 7.17 -14.23
N CYS A 60 -7.90 7.72 -15.04
CA CYS A 60 -8.24 8.34 -16.32
C CYS A 60 -8.74 7.30 -17.34
N GLY A 61 -8.09 6.15 -17.40
CA GLY A 61 -8.44 5.06 -18.32
C GLY A 61 -9.84 4.53 -18.07
N LEU A 62 -10.23 4.35 -16.81
CA LEU A 62 -11.57 3.86 -16.45
C LEU A 62 -12.68 4.79 -16.95
N VAL A 63 -12.51 6.11 -16.81
CA VAL A 63 -13.48 7.10 -17.31
C VAL A 63 -13.57 7.06 -18.84
N ILE A 64 -12.43 7.01 -19.52
CA ILE A 64 -12.37 6.96 -20.98
C ILE A 64 -13.02 5.66 -21.50
N VAL A 65 -12.73 4.52 -20.90
CA VAL A 65 -13.29 3.22 -21.30
C VAL A 65 -14.81 3.23 -21.18
N TRP A 66 -15.36 3.71 -20.05
CA TRP A 66 -16.82 3.81 -19.89
C TRP A 66 -17.46 4.74 -20.91
N PHE A 67 -16.82 5.87 -21.20
CA PHE A 67 -17.30 6.79 -22.24
C PHE A 67 -17.30 6.14 -23.63
N VAL A 68 -16.22 5.45 -24.00
CA VAL A 68 -16.11 4.78 -25.30
C VAL A 68 -17.15 3.66 -25.43
N LEU A 69 -17.32 2.84 -24.40
CA LEU A 69 -18.34 1.78 -24.39
C LEU A 69 -19.76 2.36 -24.54
N GLY A 70 -20.07 3.43 -23.81
CA GLY A 70 -21.34 4.13 -23.94
C GLY A 70 -21.55 4.71 -25.35
N ARG A 71 -20.50 5.28 -25.94
CA ARG A 71 -20.56 5.83 -27.31
C ARG A 71 -20.76 4.75 -28.36
N LEU A 72 -20.11 3.60 -28.22
CA LEU A 72 -20.30 2.45 -29.12
C LEU A 72 -21.73 1.90 -29.01
N ALA A 73 -22.23 1.70 -27.79
CA ALA A 73 -23.60 1.25 -27.56
C ALA A 73 -24.63 2.24 -28.13
N GLY A 74 -24.43 3.55 -27.91
CA GLY A 74 -25.29 4.59 -28.48
C GLY A 74 -25.24 4.67 -30.01
N SER A 75 -24.06 4.44 -30.61
CA SER A 75 -23.91 4.39 -32.07
C SER A 75 -24.67 3.20 -32.66
N VAL A 76 -24.58 2.02 -32.03
CA VAL A 76 -25.34 0.83 -32.44
C VAL A 76 -26.85 1.04 -32.25
N ALA A 77 -27.28 1.59 -31.11
CA ALA A 77 -28.69 1.88 -30.86
C ALA A 77 -29.26 2.90 -31.86
N GLY A 78 -28.48 3.92 -32.22
CA GLY A 78 -28.86 4.91 -33.23
C GLY A 78 -29.08 4.32 -34.62
N MET A 79 -28.32 3.29 -35.01
CA MET A 79 -28.53 2.58 -36.28
C MET A 79 -29.88 1.84 -36.35
N PHE A 80 -30.45 1.45 -35.20
CA PHE A 80 -31.73 0.75 -35.15
C PHE A 80 -32.93 1.69 -34.91
N ASN A 81 -32.70 2.96 -34.58
CA ASN A 81 -33.73 3.96 -34.30
C ASN A 81 -34.08 4.85 -35.52
N ASP A 82 -33.57 4.51 -36.71
CA ASP A 82 -33.86 5.19 -37.98
C ASP A 82 -35.03 4.52 -38.74
N ARG A 83 -35.95 3.88 -38.01
CA ARG A 83 -37.23 3.33 -38.47
C ARG A 83 -38.37 3.91 -37.65
#